data_AF-A0A8A8DHN7-F1
#
_entry.id   AF-A0A8A8DHN7-F1
#
_cell.length_a   1.000
_cell.length_b   1.000
_cell.length_c   1.000
_cell.angle_alpha   90.00
_cell.angle_beta   90.00
_cell.angle_gamma   90.00
#
_symmetry.space_group_name_H-M   'P 1'
#
loop_
_entity.id
_entity.type
_entity.pdbx_description
1 polymer ?
#
loop_
_entity_poly.entity_id
_entity_poly.type
_entity_poly.pdbx_seq_one_letter_code
_entity_poly.pdbx_strand_id
1 'polypeptide(L)'
;MPLDADLQLLHARALDTQTLYREVCALLFFRYGETPTANKLYQLVRKGSMSAPAKALRDFWTDVREKSRVDVGQPDIPVEVAHLAGELAATVWRQANEAADNAFAAFRDELQVAVDRAKQRSDEADARYEAALAVSRAAEEDVAGKTARIAELEARLVEQQTVNTMLREQLDGTRAEANSAAAALADTRRDFAAALEKLRQSLSQNEQRLIAAEKRALLEIENERAAATRARADSQAATGRLAELDSTYRAERDSMREKLMSLNGQLASTEQRQADLQKQLTDKDVAFAQQSEMAAALRQQLEVWTTAAVSAAREDATQRLGRRLASPATRKPRRDIKPSSDVFKKRRPT
;
A
#
# COMPACT_ATOMS: atom_id res chain seq x y z
N MET A 1 103.07 2.29 -57.71
CA MET A 1 103.80 1.04 -58.02
C MET A 1 104.93 0.89 -57.03
N PRO A 2 105.01 -0.22 -56.28
CA PRO A 2 106.04 -0.39 -55.26
C PRO A 2 107.42 -0.49 -55.92
N LEU A 3 108.41 0.23 -55.35
CA LEU A 3 109.81 0.25 -55.77
C LEU A 3 110.35 -1.18 -56.02
N ASP A 4 109.94 -2.12 -55.17
CA ASP A 4 110.38 -3.51 -55.20
C ASP A 4 109.94 -4.26 -56.47
N ALA A 5 108.78 -3.95 -57.04
CA ALA A 5 108.28 -4.59 -58.25
C ALA A 5 109.07 -4.14 -59.49
N ASP A 6 109.38 -2.85 -59.59
CA ASP A 6 110.21 -2.34 -60.69
C ASP A 6 111.66 -2.84 -60.56
N LEU A 7 112.17 -2.98 -59.32
CA LEU A 7 113.48 -3.58 -59.07
C LEU A 7 113.55 -5.06 -59.49
N GLN A 8 112.51 -5.85 -59.22
CA GLN A 8 112.44 -7.25 -59.65
C GLN A 8 112.45 -7.40 -61.17
N LEU A 9 111.76 -6.49 -61.89
CA LEU A 9 111.78 -6.45 -63.35
C LEU A 9 113.17 -6.10 -63.90
N LEU A 10 113.87 -5.15 -63.27
CA LEU A 10 115.25 -4.79 -63.63
C LEU A 10 116.22 -5.96 -63.35
N HIS A 11 116.05 -6.65 -62.23
CA HIS A 11 116.83 -7.86 -61.90
C HIS A 11 116.63 -9.00 -62.92
N ALA A 12 115.43 -9.14 -63.48
CA ALA A 12 115.12 -10.17 -64.48
C ALA A 12 115.66 -9.83 -65.88
N ARG A 13 115.88 -8.54 -66.18
CA ARG A 13 116.26 -8.05 -67.51
C ARG A 13 117.76 -7.77 -67.66
N ALA A 14 118.46 -7.46 -66.56
CA ALA A 14 119.86 -7.06 -66.61
C ALA A 14 120.80 -8.26 -66.79
N LEU A 15 121.54 -8.29 -67.91
CA LEU A 15 122.53 -9.33 -68.20
C LEU A 15 123.86 -9.13 -67.44
N ASP A 16 124.20 -7.89 -67.05
CA ASP A 16 125.43 -7.58 -66.30
C ASP A 16 125.16 -6.74 -65.03
N THR A 17 126.03 -6.94 -64.04
CA THR A 17 125.94 -6.34 -62.71
C THR A 17 126.14 -4.82 -62.76
N GLN A 18 127.00 -4.30 -63.65
CA GLN A 18 127.22 -2.85 -63.77
C GLN A 18 126.02 -2.13 -64.40
N THR A 19 125.43 -2.73 -65.44
CA THR A 19 124.22 -2.19 -66.07
C THR A 19 123.05 -2.13 -65.10
N LEU A 20 122.91 -3.15 -64.25
CA LEU A 20 121.88 -3.18 -63.20
C LEU A 20 122.06 -2.03 -62.19
N TYR A 21 123.29 -1.76 -61.75
CA TYR A 21 123.53 -0.63 -60.84
C TYR A 21 123.19 0.73 -61.47
N ARG A 22 123.47 0.96 -62.77
CA ARG A 22 123.15 2.23 -63.44
C ARG A 22 121.64 2.44 -63.63
N GLU A 23 120.91 1.40 -63.98
CA GLU A 23 119.45 1.46 -64.15
C GLU A 23 118.73 1.70 -62.82
N VAL A 24 119.21 1.09 -61.73
CA VAL A 24 118.66 1.34 -60.39
C VAL A 24 118.93 2.79 -59.94
N CYS A 25 120.11 3.37 -60.23
CA CYS A 25 120.37 4.79 -60.00
C CYS A 25 119.36 5.68 -60.72
N ALA A 26 119.10 5.40 -62.00
CA ALA A 26 118.16 6.17 -62.82
C ALA A 26 116.72 6.03 -62.31
N LEU A 27 116.31 4.83 -61.91
CA LEU A 27 114.98 4.59 -61.38
C LEU A 27 114.72 5.35 -60.07
N LEU A 28 115.65 5.28 -59.12
CA LEU A 28 115.55 6.01 -57.85
C LEU A 28 115.44 7.51 -58.09
N PHE A 29 116.32 8.05 -58.92
CA PHE A 29 116.42 9.49 -59.14
C PHE A 29 115.24 10.05 -59.95
N PHE A 30 114.92 9.46 -61.11
CA PHE A 30 113.93 10.04 -62.03
C PHE A 30 112.49 9.66 -61.71
N ARG A 31 112.24 8.46 -61.20
CA ARG A 31 110.85 7.98 -60.98
C ARG A 31 110.38 8.17 -59.55
N TYR A 32 111.29 8.08 -58.59
CA TYR A 32 110.96 8.17 -57.16
C TYR A 32 111.48 9.44 -56.48
N GLY A 33 112.32 10.24 -57.16
CA GLY A 33 112.85 11.48 -56.60
C GLY A 33 113.84 11.26 -55.45
N GLU A 34 114.35 10.05 -55.27
CA GLU A 34 115.31 9.72 -54.20
C GLU A 34 116.75 9.79 -54.72
N THR A 35 117.69 10.31 -53.91
CA THR A 35 119.10 10.36 -54.27
C THR A 35 119.77 8.98 -54.09
N PRO A 36 120.32 8.38 -55.17
CA PRO A 36 120.98 7.08 -55.05
C PRO A 36 122.25 7.21 -54.19
N THR A 37 122.43 6.28 -53.24
CA THR A 37 123.62 6.18 -52.37
C THR A 37 124.25 4.80 -52.50
N ALA A 38 125.57 4.69 -52.32
CA ALA A 38 126.30 3.44 -52.52
C ALA A 38 125.78 2.29 -51.63
N ASN A 39 125.43 2.58 -50.37
CA ASN A 39 124.86 1.60 -49.44
C ASN A 39 123.47 1.13 -49.90
N LYS A 40 122.61 2.04 -50.34
CA LYS A 40 121.25 1.70 -50.79
C LYS A 40 121.28 0.90 -52.08
N LEU A 41 122.16 1.26 -53.02
CA LEU A 41 122.41 0.47 -54.23
C LEU A 41 122.88 -0.96 -53.91
N TYR A 42 123.83 -1.11 -52.96
CA TYR A 42 124.30 -2.43 -52.54
C TYR A 42 123.17 -3.30 -51.95
N GLN A 43 122.33 -2.71 -51.10
CA GLN A 43 121.21 -3.41 -50.46
C GLN A 43 120.14 -3.88 -51.44
N LEU A 44 119.91 -3.14 -52.53
CA LEU A 44 118.89 -3.43 -53.55
C LEU A 44 119.39 -4.40 -54.63
N VAL A 45 120.68 -4.36 -54.99
CA VAL A 45 121.25 -5.19 -56.06
C VAL A 45 121.90 -6.48 -55.54
N ARG A 46 122.48 -6.48 -54.33
CA ARG A 46 123.09 -7.64 -53.63
C ARG A 46 123.99 -8.54 -54.50
N LYS A 47 124.64 -8.00 -55.54
CA LYS A 47 125.52 -8.71 -56.48
C LYS A 47 126.80 -7.90 -56.72
N GLY A 48 127.95 -8.56 -56.79
CA GLY A 48 129.24 -7.94 -57.13
C GLY A 48 130.12 -7.60 -55.91
N SER A 49 131.32 -7.09 -56.18
CA SER A 49 132.28 -6.70 -55.14
C SER A 49 131.88 -5.41 -54.44
N MET A 50 132.43 -5.19 -53.23
CA MET A 50 132.13 -4.03 -52.39
C MET A 50 132.39 -2.66 -53.07
N SER A 51 133.25 -2.60 -54.10
CA SER A 51 133.60 -1.37 -54.81
C SER A 51 132.73 -1.06 -56.05
N ALA A 52 131.89 -2.00 -56.49
CA ALA A 52 131.05 -1.84 -57.68
C ALA A 52 129.94 -0.75 -57.55
N PRO A 53 129.21 -0.61 -56.43
CA PRO A 53 128.16 0.40 -56.28
C PRO A 53 128.70 1.83 -56.33
N ALA A 54 129.87 2.07 -55.72
CA ALA A 54 130.49 3.40 -55.67
C ALA A 54 131.04 3.85 -57.03
N LYS A 55 131.41 2.90 -57.91
CA LYS A 55 131.82 3.20 -59.28
C LYS A 55 130.60 3.56 -60.14
N ALA A 56 129.57 2.72 -60.14
CA ALA A 56 128.35 2.96 -60.92
C ALA A 56 127.62 4.26 -60.54
N LEU A 57 127.63 4.64 -59.26
CA LEU A 57 127.08 5.90 -58.79
C LEU A 57 127.88 7.11 -59.31
N ARG A 58 129.21 7.03 -59.34
CA ARG A 58 130.06 8.10 -59.91
C ARG A 58 129.82 8.25 -61.41
N ASP A 59 129.74 7.15 -62.14
CA ASP A 59 129.50 7.17 -63.58
C ASP A 59 128.10 7.73 -63.90
N PHE A 60 127.07 7.34 -63.13
CA PHE A 60 125.71 7.89 -63.25
C PHE A 60 125.65 9.42 -63.05
N TRP A 61 126.28 9.94 -62.00
CA TRP A 61 126.27 11.39 -61.73
C TRP A 61 127.11 12.19 -62.74
N THR A 62 128.07 11.56 -63.41
CA THR A 62 128.79 12.17 -64.53
C THR A 62 127.86 12.27 -65.74
N ASP A 63 127.19 11.17 -66.11
CA ASP A 63 126.23 11.11 -67.22
C ASP A 63 125.06 12.09 -67.07
N VAL A 64 124.48 12.19 -65.85
CA VAL A 64 123.35 13.10 -65.59
C VAL A 64 123.79 14.56 -65.72
N ARG A 65 124.98 14.91 -65.22
CA ARG A 65 125.51 16.28 -65.31
C ARG A 65 125.86 16.67 -66.74
N GLU A 66 126.39 15.75 -67.54
CA GLU A 66 126.64 16.02 -68.96
C GLU A 66 125.33 16.23 -69.73
N LYS A 67 124.29 15.44 -69.46
CA LYS A 67 123.00 15.52 -70.17
C LYS A 67 122.09 16.66 -69.72
N SER A 68 122.18 17.11 -68.46
CA SER A 68 121.38 18.22 -67.94
C SER A 68 121.99 19.59 -68.24
N ARG A 69 123.16 19.64 -68.88
CA ARG A 69 123.81 20.88 -69.25
C ARG A 69 123.13 21.47 -70.49
N VAL A 70 122.16 22.36 -70.26
CA VAL A 70 121.71 23.30 -71.29
C VAL A 70 122.81 24.35 -71.42
N ASP A 71 123.79 24.07 -72.27
CA ASP A 71 124.81 25.04 -72.65
C ASP A 71 124.15 26.05 -73.59
N VAL A 72 123.71 27.20 -73.07
CA VAL A 72 123.36 28.36 -73.89
C VAL A 72 124.66 29.06 -74.30
N GLY A 73 125.57 28.29 -74.91
CA GLY A 73 126.82 28.76 -75.48
C GLY A 73 126.63 29.02 -76.97
N GLN A 74 125.96 30.11 -77.33
CA GLN A 74 125.96 30.59 -78.71
C GLN A 74 127.25 31.41 -78.93
N PRO A 75 128.19 31.04 -79.83
CA PRO A 75 129.58 31.51 -79.77
C PRO A 75 129.88 32.92 -80.28
N ASP A 76 128.89 33.69 -80.74
CA ASP A 76 129.15 34.99 -81.40
C ASP A 76 128.29 36.14 -80.83
N ILE A 77 127.85 36.04 -79.58
CA ILE A 77 127.20 37.15 -78.88
C ILE A 77 128.26 37.82 -77.98
N PRO A 78 128.56 39.12 -78.17
CA PRO A 78 129.44 39.85 -77.28
C PRO A 78 128.98 39.69 -75.83
N VAL A 79 129.92 39.42 -74.92
CA VAL A 79 129.67 39.09 -73.51
C VAL A 79 128.76 40.13 -72.84
N GLU A 80 128.90 41.40 -73.23
CA GLU A 80 128.08 42.52 -72.76
C GLU A 80 126.60 42.37 -73.14
N VAL A 81 126.30 41.94 -74.37
CA VAL A 81 124.92 41.74 -74.85
C VAL A 81 124.28 40.51 -74.21
N ALA A 82 125.04 39.43 -74.00
CA ALA A 82 124.57 38.24 -73.29
C ALA A 82 124.26 38.54 -71.81
N HIS A 83 125.09 39.37 -71.16
CA HIS A 83 124.84 39.83 -69.79
C HIS A 83 123.56 40.66 -69.70
N LEU A 84 123.40 41.66 -70.57
CA LEU A 84 122.19 42.50 -70.62
C LEU A 84 120.93 41.68 -70.91
N ALA A 85 120.99 40.72 -71.84
CA ALA A 85 119.87 39.84 -72.13
C ALA A 85 119.51 38.91 -70.94
N GLY A 86 120.52 38.39 -70.23
CA GLY A 86 120.34 37.60 -69.02
C GLY A 86 119.72 38.42 -67.87
N GLU A 87 120.15 39.67 -67.68
CA GLU A 87 119.57 40.60 -66.71
C GLU A 87 118.12 40.95 -67.05
N LEU A 88 117.82 41.21 -68.32
CA LEU A 88 116.44 41.44 -68.78
C LEU A 88 115.56 40.19 -68.57
N ALA A 89 116.05 39.01 -68.91
CA ALA A 89 115.31 37.76 -68.66
C ALA A 89 115.06 37.52 -67.16
N ALA A 90 116.07 37.79 -66.32
CA ALA A 90 115.94 37.66 -64.87
C ALA A 90 114.97 38.68 -64.27
N THR A 91 114.93 39.92 -64.78
CA THR A 91 113.98 40.94 -64.32
C THR A 91 112.56 40.63 -64.77
N VAL A 92 112.35 40.23 -66.03
CA VAL A 92 111.04 39.79 -66.54
C VAL A 92 110.54 38.58 -65.75
N TRP A 93 111.39 37.58 -65.49
CA TRP A 93 111.02 36.41 -64.68
C TRP A 93 110.62 36.80 -63.26
N ARG A 94 111.37 37.71 -62.63
CA ARG A 94 111.07 38.18 -61.26
C ARG A 94 109.75 38.95 -61.22
N GLN A 95 109.52 39.85 -62.17
CA GLN A 95 108.27 40.60 -62.29
C GLN A 95 107.08 39.70 -62.61
N ALA A 96 107.25 38.70 -63.46
CA ALA A 96 106.19 37.73 -63.77
C ALA A 96 105.83 36.87 -62.54
N ASN A 97 106.81 36.40 -61.77
CA ASN A 97 106.55 35.67 -60.53
C ASN A 97 105.90 36.56 -59.47
N GLU A 98 106.38 37.81 -59.30
CA GLU A 98 105.76 38.75 -58.37
C GLU A 98 104.29 39.07 -58.75
N ALA A 99 104.01 39.25 -60.04
CA ALA A 99 102.65 39.42 -60.53
C ALA A 99 101.78 38.17 -60.32
N ALA A 100 102.33 36.97 -60.54
CA ALA A 100 101.64 35.70 -60.31
C ALA A 100 101.35 35.46 -58.82
N ASP A 101 102.31 35.73 -57.93
CA ASP A 101 102.16 35.62 -56.48
C ASP A 101 101.09 36.59 -55.96
N ASN A 102 101.11 37.83 -56.45
CA ASN A 102 100.10 38.84 -56.10
C ASN A 102 98.70 38.43 -56.60
N ALA A 103 98.58 37.93 -57.83
CA ALA A 103 97.30 37.45 -58.38
C ALA A 103 96.79 36.22 -57.62
N PHE A 104 97.68 35.29 -57.25
CA PHE A 104 97.33 34.11 -56.47
C PHE A 104 96.90 34.48 -55.05
N ALA A 105 97.58 35.43 -54.40
CA ALA A 105 97.19 35.94 -53.09
C ALA A 105 95.79 36.58 -53.14
N ALA A 106 95.53 37.45 -54.12
CA ALA A 106 94.22 38.06 -54.33
C ALA A 106 93.12 37.01 -54.56
N PHE A 107 93.37 36.02 -55.43
CA PHE A 107 92.43 34.94 -55.69
C PHE A 107 92.15 34.09 -54.44
N ARG A 108 93.17 33.81 -53.62
CA ARG A 108 93.01 33.08 -52.36
C ARG A 108 92.15 33.86 -51.37
N ASP A 109 92.35 35.16 -51.26
CA ASP A 109 91.57 36.03 -50.38
C ASP A 109 90.11 36.12 -50.86
N GLU A 110 89.87 36.23 -52.16
CA GLU A 110 88.53 36.18 -52.76
C GLU A 110 87.82 34.84 -52.50
N LEU A 111 88.52 33.71 -52.66
CA LEU A 111 87.98 32.40 -52.33
C LEU A 111 87.66 32.26 -50.84
N GLN A 112 88.51 32.78 -49.95
CA GLN A 112 88.29 32.76 -48.52
C GLN A 112 87.02 33.53 -48.15
N VAL A 113 86.83 34.73 -48.72
CA VAL A 113 85.61 35.53 -48.55
C VAL A 113 84.39 34.78 -49.08
N ALA A 114 84.49 34.13 -50.23
CA ALA A 114 83.40 33.34 -50.80
C ALA A 114 83.02 32.15 -49.91
N VAL A 115 84.00 31.43 -49.36
CA VAL A 115 83.81 30.32 -48.42
C VAL A 115 83.17 30.79 -47.12
N ASP A 116 83.66 31.89 -46.54
CA ASP A 116 83.11 32.43 -45.30
C ASP A 116 81.68 32.92 -45.49
N ARG A 117 81.37 33.53 -46.64
CA ARG A 117 79.99 33.90 -47.01
C ARG A 117 79.09 32.69 -47.22
N ALA A 118 79.61 31.61 -47.79
CA ALA A 118 78.85 30.38 -47.96
C ALA A 118 78.56 29.70 -46.61
N LYS A 119 79.54 29.68 -45.70
CA LYS A 119 79.37 29.17 -44.32
C LYS A 119 78.33 29.97 -43.56
N GLN A 120 78.43 31.31 -43.56
CA GLN A 120 77.43 32.17 -42.91
C GLN A 120 76.01 31.91 -43.43
N ARG A 121 75.85 31.71 -44.75
CA ARG A 121 74.54 31.36 -45.33
C ARG A 121 74.04 29.98 -44.88
N SER A 122 74.94 29.01 -44.73
CA SER A 122 74.59 27.69 -44.18
C SER A 122 74.15 27.82 -42.72
N ASP A 123 74.93 28.50 -41.88
CA ASP A 123 74.65 28.68 -40.47
C ASP A 123 73.32 29.43 -40.26
N GLU A 124 73.05 30.46 -41.07
CA GLU A 124 71.77 31.17 -41.06
C GLU A 124 70.59 30.27 -41.50
N ALA A 125 70.79 29.39 -42.48
CA ALA A 125 69.75 28.46 -42.92
C ALA A 125 69.48 27.39 -41.86
N ASP A 126 70.52 26.86 -41.23
CA ASP A 126 70.43 25.89 -40.14
C ASP A 126 69.73 26.50 -38.92
N ALA A 127 70.07 27.74 -38.55
CA ALA A 127 69.39 28.47 -37.47
C ALA A 127 67.90 28.70 -37.77
N ARG A 128 67.55 29.03 -39.03
CA ARG A 128 66.14 29.17 -39.44
C ARG A 128 65.40 27.83 -39.41
N TYR A 129 66.06 26.75 -39.80
CA TYR A 129 65.49 25.40 -39.78
C TYR A 129 65.21 24.94 -38.34
N GLU A 130 66.18 25.10 -37.44
CA GLU A 130 66.00 24.76 -36.02
C GLU A 130 64.91 25.61 -35.36
N ALA A 131 64.84 26.91 -35.68
CA ALA A 131 63.75 27.77 -35.20
C ALA A 131 62.38 27.31 -35.71
N ALA A 132 62.28 26.93 -36.99
CA ALA A 132 61.04 26.42 -37.57
C ALA A 132 60.63 25.07 -36.94
N LEU A 133 61.59 24.17 -36.70
CA LEU A 133 61.35 22.92 -35.99
C LEU A 133 60.85 23.15 -34.55
N ALA A 134 61.45 24.10 -33.82
CA ALA A 134 61.01 24.44 -32.48
C ALA A 134 59.57 24.96 -32.46
N VAL A 135 59.19 25.81 -33.42
CA VAL A 135 57.81 26.30 -33.56
C VAL A 135 56.85 25.16 -33.94
N SER A 136 57.25 24.25 -34.83
CA SER A 136 56.42 23.08 -35.20
C SER A 136 56.16 22.19 -33.99
N ARG A 137 57.20 21.87 -33.21
CA ARG A 137 57.08 21.06 -31.99
C ARG A 137 56.18 21.71 -30.96
N ALA A 138 56.34 23.01 -30.71
CA ALA A 138 55.47 23.74 -29.80
C ALA A 138 54.01 23.73 -30.27
N ALA A 139 53.76 23.88 -31.58
CA ALA A 139 52.42 23.80 -32.15
C ALA A 139 51.82 22.38 -32.03
N GLU A 140 52.61 21.33 -32.24
CA GLU A 140 52.20 19.93 -32.05
C GLU A 140 51.83 19.64 -30.59
N GLU A 141 52.64 20.12 -29.63
CA GLU A 141 52.36 20.01 -28.21
C GLU A 141 51.07 20.75 -27.81
N ASP A 142 50.86 21.97 -28.34
CA ASP A 142 49.63 22.74 -28.13
C ASP A 142 48.39 22.03 -28.70
N VAL A 143 48.51 21.43 -29.90
CA VAL A 143 47.43 20.66 -30.52
C VAL A 143 47.15 19.39 -29.71
N ALA A 144 48.19 18.69 -29.24
CA ALA A 144 48.04 17.53 -28.36
C ALA A 144 47.36 17.91 -27.03
N GLY A 145 47.74 19.04 -26.43
CA GLY A 145 47.11 19.54 -25.21
C GLY A 145 45.63 19.90 -25.41
N LYS A 146 45.29 20.58 -26.52
CA LYS A 146 43.90 20.94 -26.84
C LYS A 146 43.05 19.71 -27.16
N THR A 147 43.57 18.74 -27.90
CA THR A 147 42.85 17.49 -28.21
C THR A 147 42.59 16.66 -26.96
N ALA A 148 43.57 16.55 -26.05
CA ALA A 148 43.36 15.92 -24.75
C ALA A 148 42.28 16.65 -23.92
N ARG A 149 42.28 17.98 -23.94
CA ARG A 149 41.25 18.76 -23.22
C ARG A 149 39.86 18.60 -23.83
N ILE A 150 39.74 18.53 -25.16
CA ILE A 150 38.47 18.26 -25.84
C ILE A 150 37.94 16.88 -25.44
N ALA A 151 38.79 15.84 -25.48
CA ALA A 151 38.38 14.49 -25.08
C ALA A 151 37.92 14.43 -23.61
N GLU A 152 38.59 15.13 -22.69
CA GLU A 152 38.17 15.23 -21.29
C GLU A 152 36.79 15.92 -21.15
N LEU A 153 36.56 17.01 -21.90
CA LEU A 153 35.29 17.73 -21.88
C LEU A 153 34.15 16.91 -22.49
N GLU A 154 34.40 16.18 -23.57
CA GLU A 154 33.43 15.26 -24.18
C GLU A 154 33.06 14.12 -23.22
N ALA A 155 34.04 13.53 -22.53
CA ALA A 155 33.77 12.52 -21.51
C ALA A 155 32.88 13.05 -20.37
N ARG A 156 33.17 14.26 -19.87
CA ARG A 156 32.33 14.93 -18.85
C ARG A 156 30.94 15.27 -19.37
N LEU A 157 30.81 15.67 -20.63
CA LEU A 157 29.52 15.96 -21.25
C LEU A 157 28.65 14.70 -21.31
N VAL A 158 29.22 13.57 -21.73
CA VAL A 158 28.52 12.29 -21.76
C VAL A 158 28.10 11.87 -20.35
N GLU A 159 29.00 11.95 -19.37
CA GLU A 159 28.68 11.68 -17.96
C GLU A 159 27.50 12.54 -17.48
N GLN A 160 27.54 13.85 -17.71
CA GLN A 160 26.45 14.75 -17.34
C GLN A 160 25.14 14.43 -18.06
N GLN A 161 25.18 14.06 -19.35
CA GLN A 161 23.99 13.65 -20.09
C GLN A 161 23.39 12.36 -19.53
N THR A 162 24.22 11.38 -19.15
CA THR A 162 23.74 10.13 -18.51
C THR A 162 23.14 10.40 -17.13
N VAL A 163 23.74 11.27 -16.32
CA VAL A 163 23.16 11.68 -15.03
C VAL A 163 21.85 12.44 -15.23
N ASN A 164 21.77 13.33 -16.22
CA ASN A 164 20.57 14.11 -16.49
C ASN A 164 19.40 13.23 -16.98
N THR A 165 19.68 12.26 -17.85
CA THR A 165 18.67 11.28 -18.30
C THR A 165 18.17 10.42 -17.15
N MET A 166 19.07 9.88 -16.32
CA MET A 166 18.69 9.11 -15.13
C MET A 166 17.84 9.95 -14.15
N LEU A 167 18.22 11.20 -13.88
CA LEU A 167 17.44 12.09 -13.01
C LEU A 167 16.06 12.43 -13.61
N ARG A 168 15.95 12.56 -14.93
CA ARG A 168 14.64 12.76 -15.61
C ARG A 168 13.75 11.53 -15.46
N GLU A 169 14.30 10.34 -15.67
CA GLU A 169 13.55 9.07 -15.49
C GLU A 169 13.07 8.91 -14.04
N GLN A 170 13.90 9.25 -13.06
CA GLN A 170 13.51 9.26 -11.64
C GLN A 170 12.41 10.28 -11.33
N LEU A 171 12.49 11.49 -11.91
CA LEU A 171 11.45 12.51 -11.75
C LEU A 171 10.14 12.06 -12.38
N ASP A 172 10.17 11.43 -13.55
CA ASP A 172 8.96 10.96 -14.22
C ASP A 172 8.36 9.74 -13.49
N GLY A 173 9.20 8.84 -12.96
CA GLY A 173 8.76 7.74 -12.11
C GLY A 173 8.07 8.23 -10.83
N THR A 174 8.70 9.14 -10.08
CA THR A 174 8.11 9.71 -8.86
C THR A 174 6.84 10.52 -9.13
N ARG A 175 6.74 11.20 -10.27
CA ARG A 175 5.50 11.86 -10.71
C ARG A 175 4.39 10.86 -11.01
N ALA A 176 4.70 9.75 -11.68
CA ALA A 176 3.72 8.70 -11.96
C ALA A 176 3.20 8.06 -10.66
N GLU A 177 4.08 7.81 -9.70
CA GLU A 177 3.72 7.32 -8.36
C GLU A 177 2.86 8.33 -7.59
N ALA A 178 3.20 9.61 -7.62
CA ALA A 178 2.39 10.65 -6.98
C ALA A 178 0.99 10.76 -7.60
N ASN A 179 0.89 10.67 -8.93
CA ASN A 179 -0.38 10.69 -9.64
C ASN A 179 -1.23 9.45 -9.34
N SER A 180 -0.64 8.25 -9.29
CA SER A 180 -1.37 7.03 -8.95
C SER A 180 -1.86 7.04 -7.51
N ALA A 181 -1.04 7.50 -6.56
CA ALA A 181 -1.43 7.69 -5.17
C ALA A 181 -2.55 8.73 -5.03
N ALA A 182 -2.49 9.84 -5.78
CA ALA A 182 -3.54 10.86 -5.78
C ALA A 182 -4.87 10.32 -6.34
N ALA A 183 -4.83 9.50 -7.40
CA ALA A 183 -6.00 8.84 -7.94
C ALA A 183 -6.62 7.86 -6.93
N ALA A 184 -5.81 7.01 -6.30
CA ALA A 184 -6.26 6.08 -5.26
C ALA A 184 -6.88 6.82 -4.05
N LEU A 185 -6.29 7.95 -3.64
CA LEU A 185 -6.87 8.80 -2.59
C LEU A 185 -8.20 9.44 -3.01
N ALA A 186 -8.34 9.83 -4.27
CA ALA A 186 -9.59 10.36 -4.78
C ALA A 186 -10.70 9.30 -4.82
N ASP A 187 -10.36 8.08 -5.23
CA ASP A 187 -11.31 6.96 -5.30
C ASP A 187 -11.74 6.50 -3.91
N THR A 188 -10.79 6.32 -2.98
CA THR A 188 -11.14 6.01 -1.58
C THR A 188 -12.01 7.10 -0.95
N ARG A 189 -11.75 8.38 -1.23
CA ARG A 189 -12.63 9.50 -0.79
C ARG A 189 -14.04 9.40 -1.36
N ARG A 190 -14.18 9.02 -2.65
CA ARG A 190 -15.51 8.78 -3.26
C ARG A 190 -16.22 7.60 -2.60
N ASP A 191 -15.52 6.50 -2.37
CA ASP A 191 -16.09 5.31 -1.73
C ASP A 191 -16.55 5.60 -0.30
N PHE A 192 -15.75 6.33 0.48
CA PHE A 192 -16.14 6.78 1.82
C PHE A 192 -17.35 7.71 1.78
N ALA A 193 -17.40 8.66 0.84
CA ALA A 193 -18.55 9.53 0.68
C ALA A 193 -19.83 8.73 0.34
N ALA A 194 -19.73 7.75 -0.56
CA ALA A 194 -20.84 6.87 -0.92
C ALA A 194 -21.29 5.98 0.26
N ALA A 195 -20.34 5.45 1.04
CA ALA A 195 -20.64 4.66 2.23
C ALA A 195 -21.31 5.51 3.33
N LEU A 196 -20.84 6.74 3.56
CA LEU A 196 -21.45 7.69 4.49
C LEU A 196 -22.88 8.05 4.07
N GLU A 197 -23.11 8.27 2.78
CA GLU A 197 -24.44 8.57 2.27
C GLU A 197 -25.41 7.40 2.43
N LYS A 198 -24.97 6.17 2.13
CA LYS A 198 -25.75 4.95 2.41
C LYS A 198 -26.07 4.80 3.90
N LEU A 199 -25.12 5.08 4.78
CA LEU A 199 -25.34 5.03 6.23
C LEU A 199 -26.38 6.07 6.66
N ARG A 200 -26.27 7.32 6.18
CA ARG A 200 -27.25 8.38 6.46
C ARG A 200 -28.66 7.99 5.99
N GLN A 201 -28.79 7.43 4.80
CA GLN A 201 -30.07 6.95 4.28
C GLN A 201 -30.63 5.82 5.14
N SER A 202 -29.79 4.87 5.56
CA SER A 202 -30.21 3.77 6.44
C SER A 202 -30.66 4.26 7.83
N LEU A 203 -29.96 5.26 8.39
CA LEU A 203 -30.33 5.87 9.67
C LEU A 203 -31.67 6.61 9.54
N SER A 204 -31.87 7.41 8.49
CA SER A 204 -33.14 8.10 8.24
C SER A 204 -34.31 7.11 8.08
N GLN A 205 -34.10 5.99 7.37
CA GLN A 205 -35.12 4.94 7.26
C GLN A 205 -35.42 4.27 8.61
N ASN A 206 -34.40 4.01 9.42
CA ASN A 206 -34.58 3.43 10.76
C ASN A 206 -35.31 4.40 11.70
N GLU A 207 -34.99 5.69 11.66
CA GLU A 207 -35.70 6.73 12.40
C GLU A 207 -37.17 6.80 11.99
N GLN A 208 -37.47 6.76 10.68
CA GLN A 208 -38.85 6.72 10.18
C GLN A 208 -39.59 5.47 10.67
N ARG A 209 -38.94 4.30 10.68
CA ARG A 209 -39.51 3.06 11.21
C ARG A 209 -39.77 3.14 12.71
N LEU A 210 -38.86 3.73 13.48
CA LEU A 210 -39.02 3.99 14.90
C LEU A 210 -40.21 4.90 15.17
N ILE A 211 -40.29 6.05 14.50
CA ILE A 211 -41.42 6.98 14.63
C ILE A 211 -42.75 6.30 14.26
N ALA A 212 -42.77 5.47 13.21
CA ALA A 212 -43.96 4.73 12.83
C ALA A 212 -44.34 3.66 13.88
N ALA A 213 -43.36 2.96 14.46
CA ALA A 213 -43.58 1.98 15.52
C ALA A 213 -44.08 2.66 16.80
N GLU A 214 -43.50 3.79 17.20
CA GLU A 214 -43.95 4.62 18.32
C GLU A 214 -45.41 5.06 18.14
N LYS A 215 -45.78 5.56 16.95
CA LYS A 215 -47.18 5.93 16.65
C LYS A 215 -48.13 4.74 16.76
N ARG A 216 -47.74 3.56 16.25
CA ARG A 216 -48.56 2.35 16.37
C ARG A 216 -48.73 1.93 17.83
N ALA A 217 -47.65 1.92 18.61
CA ALA A 217 -47.70 1.58 20.03
C ALA A 217 -48.59 2.56 20.81
N LEU A 218 -48.53 3.87 20.51
CA LEU A 218 -49.43 4.85 21.12
C LEU A 218 -50.90 4.58 20.80
N LEU A 219 -51.22 4.27 19.54
CA LEU A 219 -52.58 3.92 19.13
C LEU A 219 -53.05 2.61 19.79
N GLU A 220 -52.19 1.61 19.92
CA GLU A 220 -52.48 0.37 20.63
C GLU A 220 -52.77 0.64 22.12
N ILE A 221 -51.96 1.46 22.79
CA ILE A 221 -52.21 1.89 24.18
C ILE A 221 -53.54 2.64 24.29
N GLU A 222 -53.88 3.52 23.36
CA GLU A 222 -55.17 4.23 23.35
C GLU A 222 -56.35 3.27 23.14
N ASN A 223 -56.22 2.30 22.23
CA ASN A 223 -57.22 1.27 21.99
C ASN A 223 -57.40 0.37 23.22
N GLU A 224 -56.32 -0.07 23.85
CA GLU A 224 -56.36 -0.84 25.10
C GLU A 224 -56.98 -0.05 26.24
N ARG A 225 -56.67 1.25 26.37
CA ARG A 225 -57.30 2.14 27.35
C ARG A 225 -58.80 2.27 27.08
N ALA A 226 -59.23 2.45 25.83
CA ALA A 226 -60.63 2.53 25.46
C ALA A 226 -61.37 1.19 25.68
N ALA A 227 -60.72 0.06 25.41
CA ALA A 227 -61.27 -1.26 25.72
C ALA A 227 -61.39 -1.47 27.23
N ALA A 228 -60.38 -1.07 28.02
CA ALA A 228 -60.41 -1.16 29.47
C ALA A 228 -61.49 -0.25 30.09
N THR A 229 -61.71 0.96 29.56
CA THR A 229 -62.79 1.84 30.04
C THR A 229 -64.17 1.27 29.70
N ARG A 230 -64.37 0.72 28.50
CA ARG A 230 -65.60 0.00 28.13
C ARG A 230 -65.86 -1.20 29.02
N ALA A 231 -64.86 -2.07 29.22
CA ALA A 231 -64.98 -3.23 30.09
C ALA A 231 -65.28 -2.84 31.55
N ARG A 232 -64.69 -1.74 32.05
CA ARG A 232 -65.04 -1.18 33.37
C ARG A 232 -66.48 -0.69 33.43
N ALA A 233 -66.96 0.02 32.40
CA ALA A 233 -68.34 0.48 32.33
C ALA A 233 -69.34 -0.69 32.25
N ASP A 234 -69.05 -1.71 31.45
CA ASP A 234 -69.86 -2.92 31.34
C ASP A 234 -69.91 -3.70 32.66
N SER A 235 -68.77 -3.83 33.34
CA SER A 235 -68.69 -4.44 34.68
C SER A 235 -69.50 -3.62 35.71
N GLN A 236 -69.36 -2.29 35.72
CA GLN A 236 -70.17 -1.41 36.57
C GLN A 236 -71.67 -1.56 36.26
N ALA A 237 -72.06 -1.58 35.00
CA ALA A 237 -73.45 -1.79 34.58
C ALA A 237 -73.98 -3.17 35.02
N ALA A 238 -73.17 -4.23 34.88
CA ALA A 238 -73.53 -5.57 35.35
C ALA A 238 -73.67 -5.62 36.88
N THR A 239 -72.76 -4.98 37.63
CA THR A 239 -72.89 -4.86 39.10
C THR A 239 -74.12 -4.05 39.52
N GLY A 240 -74.46 -3.00 38.77
CA GLY A 240 -75.69 -2.23 38.97
C GLY A 240 -76.93 -3.08 38.75
N ARG A 241 -77.00 -3.83 37.65
CA ARG A 241 -78.11 -4.77 37.38
C ARG A 241 -78.22 -5.87 38.43
N LEU A 242 -77.09 -6.40 38.90
CA LEU A 242 -77.09 -7.38 39.99
C LEU A 242 -77.61 -6.77 41.29
N ALA A 243 -77.21 -5.54 41.62
CA ALA A 243 -77.71 -4.83 42.80
C ALA A 243 -79.21 -4.54 42.72
N GLU A 244 -79.71 -4.16 41.53
CA GLU A 244 -81.15 -4.00 41.27
C GLU A 244 -81.90 -5.32 41.42
N LEU A 245 -81.41 -6.41 40.82
CA LEU A 245 -81.99 -7.74 40.98
C LEU A 245 -81.97 -8.19 42.45
N ASP A 246 -80.87 -7.99 43.17
CA ASP A 246 -80.79 -8.27 44.60
C ASP A 246 -81.80 -7.44 45.40
N SER A 247 -82.00 -6.15 45.05
CA SER A 247 -83.00 -5.31 45.70
C SER A 247 -84.43 -5.81 45.46
N THR A 248 -84.73 -6.27 44.24
CA THR A 248 -86.04 -6.81 43.89
C THR A 248 -86.28 -8.15 44.58
N TYR A 249 -85.30 -9.06 44.57
CA TYR A 249 -85.36 -10.31 45.32
C TYR A 249 -85.47 -10.08 46.84
N ARG A 250 -84.79 -9.07 47.40
CA ARG A 250 -84.95 -8.68 48.81
C ARG A 250 -86.37 -8.20 49.08
N ALA A 251 -86.91 -7.30 48.25
CA ALA A 251 -88.28 -6.79 48.39
C ALA A 251 -89.32 -7.93 48.26
N GLU A 252 -89.14 -8.83 47.28
CA GLU A 252 -89.98 -10.02 47.13
C GLU A 252 -89.88 -10.92 48.36
N ARG A 253 -88.66 -11.22 48.83
CA ARG A 253 -88.42 -12.02 50.04
C ARG A 253 -89.09 -11.40 51.26
N ASP A 254 -89.02 -10.08 51.41
CA ASP A 254 -89.66 -9.37 52.53
C ASP A 254 -91.19 -9.38 52.40
N SER A 255 -91.74 -9.24 51.18
CA SER A 255 -93.18 -9.41 50.95
C SER A 255 -93.67 -10.83 51.26
N MET A 256 -92.87 -11.85 50.94
CA MET A 256 -93.18 -13.25 51.26
C MET A 256 -93.07 -13.51 52.76
N ARG A 257 -92.08 -12.92 53.44
CA ARG A 257 -91.98 -12.94 54.91
C ARG A 257 -93.19 -12.30 55.56
N GLU A 258 -93.64 -11.15 55.08
CA GLU A 258 -94.83 -10.47 55.58
C GLU A 258 -96.10 -11.31 55.37
N LYS A 259 -96.26 -11.92 54.19
CA LYS A 259 -97.34 -12.89 53.93
C LYS A 259 -97.28 -14.08 54.89
N LEU A 260 -96.10 -14.68 55.12
CA LEU A 260 -95.94 -15.76 56.08
C LEU A 260 -96.26 -15.32 57.51
N MET A 261 -95.84 -14.12 57.95
CA MET A 261 -96.23 -13.56 59.24
C MET A 261 -97.74 -13.37 59.35
N SER A 262 -98.39 -12.88 58.29
CA SER A 262 -99.84 -12.72 58.26
C SER A 262 -100.58 -14.07 58.31
N LEU A 263 -100.10 -15.08 57.58
CA LEU A 263 -100.66 -16.43 57.59
C LEU A 263 -100.43 -17.13 58.93
N ASN A 264 -99.25 -16.98 59.54
CA ASN A 264 -98.99 -17.47 60.89
C ASN A 264 -99.87 -16.75 61.93
N GLY A 265 -100.13 -15.45 61.76
CA GLY A 265 -101.09 -14.71 62.58
C GLY A 265 -102.53 -15.23 62.40
N GLN A 266 -102.93 -15.54 61.16
CA GLN A 266 -104.21 -16.19 60.88
C GLN A 266 -104.28 -17.59 61.50
N LEU A 267 -103.24 -18.40 61.35
CA LEU A 267 -103.13 -19.73 61.94
C LEU A 267 -103.26 -19.64 63.46
N ALA A 268 -102.49 -18.78 64.11
CA ALA A 268 -102.58 -18.53 65.56
C ALA A 268 -103.99 -18.08 65.97
N SER A 269 -104.67 -17.24 65.16
CA SER A 269 -106.06 -16.85 65.44
C SER A 269 -107.04 -18.01 65.28
N THR A 270 -106.82 -18.92 64.31
CA THR A 270 -107.65 -20.11 64.14
C THR A 270 -107.37 -21.17 65.19
N GLU A 271 -106.12 -21.32 65.63
CA GLU A 271 -105.72 -22.17 66.75
C GLU A 271 -106.31 -21.63 68.05
N GLN A 272 -106.30 -20.31 68.28
CA GLN A 272 -107.01 -19.69 69.39
C GLN A 272 -108.51 -19.97 69.32
N ARG A 273 -109.16 -19.81 68.15
CA ARG A 273 -110.57 -20.19 67.97
C ARG A 273 -110.81 -21.67 68.22
N GLN A 274 -109.91 -22.56 67.78
CA GLN A 274 -110.01 -23.99 68.05
C GLN A 274 -109.85 -24.28 69.55
N ALA A 275 -108.91 -23.63 70.23
CA ALA A 275 -108.71 -23.74 71.67
C ALA A 275 -109.92 -23.20 72.44
N ASP A 276 -110.51 -22.09 72.02
CA ASP A 276 -111.73 -21.53 72.61
C ASP A 276 -112.94 -22.44 72.35
N LEU A 277 -113.07 -23.02 71.16
CA LEU A 277 -114.09 -24.03 70.86
C LEU A 277 -113.87 -25.31 71.68
N GLN A 278 -112.62 -25.74 71.88
CA GLN A 278 -112.27 -26.85 72.75
C GLN A 278 -112.65 -26.56 74.19
N LYS A 279 -112.37 -25.35 74.70
CA LYS A 279 -112.83 -24.91 76.02
C LYS A 279 -114.34 -24.92 76.12
N GLN A 280 -115.05 -24.42 75.10
CA GLN A 280 -116.52 -24.49 75.06
C GLN A 280 -117.02 -25.94 75.06
N LEU A 281 -116.33 -26.86 74.38
CA LEU A 281 -116.65 -28.28 74.42
C LEU A 281 -116.39 -28.89 75.80
N THR A 282 -115.24 -28.61 76.43
CA THR A 282 -114.96 -29.08 77.79
C THR A 282 -115.93 -28.50 78.81
N ASP A 283 -116.31 -27.23 78.68
CA ASP A 283 -117.30 -26.59 79.54
C ASP A 283 -118.68 -27.21 79.33
N LYS A 284 -119.03 -27.56 78.08
CA LYS A 284 -120.25 -28.32 77.78
C LYS A 284 -120.19 -29.75 78.30
N ASP A 285 -119.05 -30.42 78.23
CA ASP A 285 -118.86 -31.77 78.76
C ASP A 285 -118.94 -31.77 80.29
N VAL A 286 -118.37 -30.76 80.96
CA VAL A 286 -118.52 -30.54 82.40
C VAL A 286 -119.98 -30.22 82.75
N ALA A 287 -120.66 -29.37 81.97
CA ALA A 287 -122.08 -29.10 82.17
C ALA A 287 -122.95 -30.36 81.94
N PHE A 288 -122.61 -31.20 80.97
CA PHE A 288 -123.25 -32.50 80.74
C PHE A 288 -122.97 -33.48 81.90
N ALA A 289 -121.73 -33.53 82.39
CA ALA A 289 -121.36 -34.33 83.54
C ALA A 289 -122.15 -33.88 84.78
N GLN A 290 -122.23 -32.58 85.05
CA GLN A 290 -123.04 -32.01 86.12
C GLN A 290 -124.54 -32.33 85.96
N GLN A 291 -125.10 -32.23 84.74
CA GLN A 291 -126.49 -32.64 84.49
C GLN A 291 -126.70 -34.15 84.70
N SER A 292 -125.72 -34.98 84.35
CA SER A 292 -125.77 -36.42 84.55
C SER A 292 -125.63 -36.81 86.03
N GLU A 293 -124.80 -36.09 86.79
CA GLU A 293 -124.67 -36.24 88.24
C GLU A 293 -125.93 -35.76 88.96
N MET A 294 -126.57 -34.69 88.50
CA MET A 294 -127.87 -34.25 89.03
C MET A 294 -128.98 -35.26 88.71
N ALA A 295 -128.93 -35.89 87.52
CA ALA A 295 -129.81 -36.99 87.18
C ALA A 295 -129.50 -38.27 87.99
N ALA A 296 -128.24 -38.52 88.35
CA ALA A 296 -127.83 -39.62 89.21
C ALA A 296 -128.23 -39.39 90.67
N ALA A 297 -128.12 -38.16 91.17
CA ALA A 297 -128.60 -37.76 92.50
C ALA A 297 -130.13 -37.86 92.61
N LEU A 298 -130.88 -37.48 91.56
CA LEU A 298 -132.32 -37.70 91.49
C LEU A 298 -132.68 -39.19 91.46
N ARG A 299 -131.88 -40.04 90.80
CA ARG A 299 -132.04 -41.50 90.84
C ARG A 299 -131.74 -42.08 92.23
N GLN A 300 -130.69 -41.61 92.91
CA GLN A 300 -130.38 -42.02 94.29
C GLN A 300 -131.45 -41.58 95.30
N GLN A 301 -132.06 -40.40 95.12
CA GLN A 301 -133.19 -39.96 95.94
C GLN A 301 -134.43 -40.84 95.74
N LEU A 302 -134.68 -41.33 94.52
CA LEU A 302 -135.76 -42.29 94.25
C LEU A 302 -135.45 -43.67 94.85
N GLU A 303 -134.21 -44.15 94.81
CA GLU A 303 -133.82 -45.44 95.40
C GLU A 303 -133.93 -45.45 96.94
N VAL A 304 -133.58 -44.36 97.62
CA VAL A 304 -133.72 -44.24 99.10
C VAL A 304 -135.18 -44.22 99.54
N TRP A 305 -136.09 -43.62 98.76
CA TRP A 305 -137.54 -43.68 99.04
C TRP A 305 -138.13 -45.08 98.81
N THR A 306 -137.62 -45.80 97.81
CA THR A 306 -138.08 -47.18 97.54
C THR A 306 -137.54 -48.21 98.54
N THR A 307 -136.37 -47.97 99.15
CA THR A 307 -135.77 -48.90 100.13
C THR A 307 -136.30 -48.69 101.55
N ALA A 308 -136.67 -47.46 101.93
CA ALA A 308 -137.39 -47.20 103.18
C ALA A 308 -138.84 -47.72 103.19
N ALA A 309 -139.44 -47.95 102.02
CA ALA A 309 -140.81 -48.45 101.88
C ALA A 309 -140.92 -50.00 101.85
N VAL A 310 -139.81 -50.73 101.68
CA VAL A 310 -139.83 -52.20 101.48
C VAL A 310 -139.44 -53.00 102.73
N SER A 311 -138.86 -52.38 103.78
CA SER A 311 -138.40 -53.08 104.98
C SER A 311 -139.32 -53.00 106.21
N ALA A 312 -140.54 -52.45 106.10
CA ALA A 312 -141.49 -52.31 107.22
C ALA A 312 -142.78 -53.15 107.09
N ALA A 313 -142.85 -54.13 106.17
CA ALA A 313 -144.09 -54.90 105.95
C ALA A 313 -143.88 -56.37 105.56
N ARG A 314 -143.21 -57.14 106.44
CA ARG A 314 -143.38 -58.60 106.54
C ARG A 314 -143.35 -59.04 108.01
N GLU A 315 -144.28 -58.48 108.78
CA GLU A 315 -144.90 -59.06 109.98
C GLU A 315 -145.90 -58.03 110.50
N ASP A 316 -147.02 -57.87 109.80
CA ASP A 316 -148.28 -58.10 110.49
C ASP A 316 -149.47 -58.24 109.54
N ALA A 317 -150.25 -59.26 109.87
CA ALA A 317 -151.46 -59.65 109.20
C ALA A 317 -152.55 -58.60 109.44
N THR A 318 -153.41 -58.39 108.46
CA THR A 318 -154.86 -58.60 108.60
C THR A 318 -155.60 -58.19 107.33
N GLN A 319 -156.43 -59.12 106.88
CA GLN A 319 -157.80 -58.87 106.45
C GLN A 319 -158.09 -57.93 105.26
N ARG A 320 -158.64 -58.60 104.24
CA ARG A 320 -159.97 -58.33 103.67
C ARG A 320 -160.10 -57.19 102.64
N LEU A 321 -160.64 -57.64 101.51
CA LEU A 321 -161.82 -57.09 100.84
C LEU A 321 -161.70 -55.67 100.25
N GLY A 322 -161.60 -55.65 98.92
CA GLY A 322 -162.73 -55.18 98.11
C GLY A 322 -162.74 -53.72 97.66
N ARG A 323 -162.88 -53.61 96.32
CA ARG A 323 -163.93 -52.83 95.63
C ARG A 323 -163.50 -51.49 95.00
N ARG A 324 -163.62 -51.49 93.65
CA ARG A 324 -164.17 -50.47 92.70
C ARG A 324 -163.89 -48.98 92.99
N LEU A 325 -163.55 -48.13 92.02
CA LEU A 325 -164.40 -47.61 90.91
C LEU A 325 -163.47 -46.78 89.97
N ALA A 326 -163.49 -46.97 88.65
CA ALA A 326 -164.22 -46.15 87.67
C ALA A 326 -163.67 -44.71 87.50
N SER A 327 -162.99 -44.40 86.37
CA SER A 327 -163.54 -43.64 85.20
C SER A 327 -163.34 -42.11 85.30
N PRO A 328 -163.54 -41.31 84.22
CA PRO A 328 -163.36 -41.57 82.78
C PRO A 328 -162.79 -40.35 81.99
N ALA A 329 -162.62 -40.54 80.66
CA ALA A 329 -162.88 -39.62 79.52
C ALA A 329 -162.15 -38.24 79.47
N THR A 330 -161.64 -37.74 78.35
CA THR A 330 -162.28 -37.49 77.03
C THR A 330 -161.18 -37.29 75.96
N ARG A 331 -161.23 -37.90 74.76
CA ARG A 331 -161.76 -37.31 73.49
C ARG A 331 -161.09 -35.96 73.14
N LYS A 332 -160.56 -35.65 71.94
CA LYS A 332 -160.99 -35.91 70.55
C LYS A 332 -159.97 -35.21 69.58
N PRO A 333 -160.11 -35.27 68.23
CA PRO A 333 -159.00 -35.41 67.27
C PRO A 333 -159.08 -34.41 66.07
N ARG A 334 -158.39 -34.77 64.97
CA ARG A 334 -158.59 -34.36 63.54
C ARG A 334 -158.08 -32.96 63.19
N ARG A 335 -157.09 -32.86 62.28
CA ARG A 335 -157.17 -32.79 60.79
C ARG A 335 -156.48 -31.45 60.43
N ASP A 336 -155.80 -31.18 59.32
CA ASP A 336 -155.49 -31.81 58.05
C ASP A 336 -154.63 -30.74 57.30
N ILE A 337 -153.87 -31.14 56.26
CA ILE A 337 -153.63 -30.34 55.00
C ILE A 337 -152.70 -29.09 55.11
N LYS A 338 -151.74 -28.76 54.23
CA LYS A 338 -151.12 -29.33 53.01
C LYS A 338 -149.92 -28.43 52.61
N PRO A 339 -149.15 -28.79 51.55
CA PRO A 339 -147.84 -28.24 51.20
C PRO A 339 -147.88 -27.22 50.04
N SER A 340 -146.74 -26.59 49.74
CA SER A 340 -146.27 -26.16 48.39
C SER A 340 -144.82 -25.65 48.55
N SER A 341 -143.79 -26.26 47.95
CA SER A 341 -143.32 -26.12 46.56
C SER A 341 -143.07 -24.67 46.12
N ASP A 342 -141.81 -24.35 45.79
CA ASP A 342 -141.34 -23.92 44.45
C ASP A 342 -140.06 -23.04 44.51
N VAL A 343 -138.94 -23.46 43.89
CA VAL A 343 -138.46 -23.18 42.52
C VAL A 343 -137.69 -21.85 42.44
N PHE A 344 -136.36 -21.84 42.32
CA PHE A 344 -135.52 -21.91 41.10
C PHE A 344 -135.15 -20.53 40.51
N LYS A 345 -133.89 -20.46 40.00
CA LYS A 345 -133.27 -19.52 39.03
C LYS A 345 -132.58 -18.21 39.49
N LYS A 346 -131.23 -18.30 39.44
CA LYS A 346 -130.27 -17.61 38.53
C LYS A 346 -130.09 -16.07 38.55
N ARG A 347 -128.82 -15.73 38.84
CA ARG A 347 -127.81 -14.93 38.08
C ARG A 347 -127.72 -13.40 38.24
N ARG A 348 -126.53 -13.01 38.77
CA ARG A 348 -125.53 -12.02 38.25
C ARG A 348 -125.93 -10.53 38.23
N PRO A 349 -124.99 -9.61 37.92
CA PRO A 349 -123.63 -9.39 38.46
C PRO A 349 -123.39 -7.90 38.82
N THR A 350 -122.36 -7.62 39.61
CA THR A 350 -121.31 -6.56 39.50
C THR A 350 -120.65 -6.40 40.85
#